data_AF-A0A0B9G767-F1
#
_entry.id   AF-A0A0B9G767-F1
#
_cell.length_a   1.000
_cell.length_b   1.000
_cell.length_c   1.000
_cell.angle_alpha   90.00
_cell.angle_beta   90.00
_cell.angle_gamma   90.00
#
_symmetry.space_group_name_H-M   'P 1'
#
loop_
_entity.id
_entity.type
_entity.pdbx_description
1 polymer ?
#
loop_
_entity_poly.entity_id
_entity_poly.type
_entity_poly.pdbx_seq_one_letter_code
_entity_poly.pdbx_strand_id
1 'polypeptide(L)'
;MTYTIELLDMVKAKYSLTSDYQLAKKLGVSSARVSNWRNMKACLEWDTAFQIADMLEMEDQKVVHGLLKDKYENPRLIKALTSQTI
;
A
#
# COMPACT_ATOMS: atom_id res chain seq x y z
N MET A 1 8.11 -5.37 8.68
CA MET A 1 7.78 -4.15 7.91
C MET A 1 7.23 -4.63 6.58
N THR A 2 6.07 -4.12 6.15
CA THR A 2 5.43 -4.52 4.88
C THR A 2 5.89 -3.59 3.76
N TYR A 3 5.82 -4.05 2.52
CA TYR A 3 6.18 -3.22 1.36
C TYR A 3 5.26 -1.99 1.23
N THR A 4 4.00 -2.13 1.68
CA THR A 4 3.04 -1.02 1.82
C THR A 4 3.59 0.10 2.71
N ILE A 5 4.14 -0.22 3.89
CA ILE A 5 4.70 0.78 4.79
C ILE A 5 5.92 1.46 4.14
N GLU A 6 6.77 0.68 3.48
CA GLU A 6 7.94 1.20 2.76
C GLU A 6 7.56 2.21 1.68
N LEU A 7 6.57 1.89 0.84
CA LEU A 7 6.07 2.82 -0.19
C LEU A 7 5.55 4.13 0.41
N LEU A 8 4.79 4.05 1.50
CA LEU A 8 4.27 5.25 2.18
C LEU A 8 5.41 6.12 2.73
N ASP A 9 6.45 5.50 3.30
CA ASP A 9 7.61 6.22 3.82
C ASP A 9 8.51 6.78 2.72
N MET A 10 8.65 6.08 1.58
CA MET A 10 9.34 6.60 0.41
C MET A 10 8.64 7.87 -0.13
N VAL A 11 7.31 7.90 -0.19
CA VAL A 11 6.58 9.11 -0.60
C VAL A 11 6.80 10.24 0.41
N LYS A 12 6.75 9.96 1.71
CA LYS A 12 7.04 10.97 2.73
C LYS A 12 8.45 11.53 2.57
N ALA A 13 9.43 10.67 2.35
CA ALA A 13 10.82 11.08 2.14
C ALA A 13 10.96 11.95 0.87
N LYS A 14 10.46 11.49 -0.28
CA LYS A 14 10.56 12.20 -1.57
C LYS A 14 9.96 13.61 -1.53
N TYR A 15 8.86 13.79 -0.80
CA TYR A 15 8.16 15.07 -0.70
C TYR A 15 8.35 15.79 0.63
N SER A 16 9.30 15.35 1.46
CA SER A 16 9.60 15.94 2.78
C SER A 16 8.38 16.09 3.69
N LEU A 17 7.48 15.11 3.67
CA LEU A 17 6.25 15.11 4.48
C LEU A 17 6.56 14.62 5.90
N THR A 18 6.19 15.41 6.90
CA THR A 18 6.49 15.12 8.31
C THR A 18 5.39 14.35 9.02
N SER A 19 4.20 14.24 8.41
CA SER A 19 3.05 13.58 9.02
C SER A 19 2.25 12.75 8.02
N ASP A 20 1.53 11.76 8.55
CA ASP A 20 0.63 10.93 7.75
C ASP A 20 -0.61 11.71 7.28
N TYR A 21 -0.94 12.82 7.95
CA TYR A 21 -1.97 13.75 7.46
C TYR A 21 -1.54 14.46 6.17
N GLN A 22 -0.29 14.92 6.10
CA GLN A 22 0.26 15.49 4.86
C GLN A 22 0.34 14.44 3.76
N LEU A 23 0.73 13.20 4.09
CA LEU A 23 0.69 12.08 3.16
C LEU A 23 -0.72 11.82 2.62
N ALA A 24 -1.72 11.75 3.51
CA ALA A 24 -3.11 11.56 3.12
C ALA A 24 -3.59 12.64 2.15
N LYS A 25 -3.29 13.92 2.44
CA LYS A 25 -3.57 15.04 1.53
C LYS A 25 -2.87 14.89 0.19
N LYS A 26 -1.59 14.52 0.20
CA LYS A 26 -0.79 14.36 -1.01
C LYS A 26 -1.33 13.24 -1.91
N LEU A 27 -1.79 12.15 -1.31
CA LEU A 27 -2.39 11.00 -2.00
C LEU A 27 -3.87 11.21 -2.35
N GLY A 28 -4.52 12.27 -1.85
CA GLY A 28 -5.95 12.51 -2.08
C GLY A 28 -6.88 11.52 -1.36
N VAL A 29 -6.43 10.94 -0.24
CA VAL A 29 -7.20 9.96 0.55
C VAL A 29 -7.46 10.45 1.97
N SER A 30 -8.33 9.77 2.71
CA SER A 30 -8.56 10.10 4.13
C SER A 30 -7.38 9.67 5.01
N SER A 31 -7.15 10.39 6.11
CA SER A 31 -6.15 10.04 7.12
C SER A 31 -6.44 8.67 7.76
N ALA A 32 -7.72 8.33 7.93
CA ALA A 32 -8.14 7.00 8.40
C ALA A 32 -7.67 5.89 7.45
N ARG A 33 -7.70 6.13 6.13
CA ARG A 33 -7.24 5.15 5.14
C ARG A 33 -5.73 4.93 5.21
N VAL A 34 -4.94 6.01 5.33
CA VAL A 34 -3.50 5.91 5.57
C VAL A 34 -3.19 5.17 6.87
N SER A 35 -3.93 5.48 7.95
CA SER A 35 -3.79 4.78 9.24
C SER A 35 -4.09 3.28 9.12
N ASN A 36 -5.10 2.89 8.35
CA ASN A 36 -5.42 1.48 8.13
C ASN A 36 -4.29 0.74 7.40
N TRP A 37 -3.67 1.37 6.39
CA TRP A 37 -2.49 0.79 5.71
C TRP A 37 -1.28 0.68 6.64
N ARG A 38 -0.98 1.74 7.40
CA ARG A 38 0.09 1.77 8.41
C ARG A 38 -0.03 0.66 9.45
N ASN A 39 -1.25 0.37 9.87
CA ASN A 39 -1.55 -0.64 10.88
C ASN A 39 -1.90 -2.02 10.28
N MET A 40 -1.69 -2.22 8.98
CA MET A 40 -1.98 -3.49 8.27
C MET A 40 -3.44 -3.96 8.42
N LYS A 41 -4.37 -3.03 8.69
CA LYS A 41 -5.81 -3.30 8.79
C LYS A 41 -6.48 -3.37 7.43
N ALA A 42 -5.84 -2.84 6.39
CA ALA A 42 -6.26 -2.91 5.01
C ALA A 42 -5.03 -3.01 4.10
N CYS A 43 -5.20 -3.65 2.94
CA CYS A 43 -4.18 -3.64 1.89
C CYS A 43 -4.19 -2.30 1.15
N LEU A 44 -3.05 -1.89 0.60
CA LEU A 44 -2.98 -0.77 -0.33
C LEU A 44 -3.75 -1.13 -1.61
N GLU A 45 -4.59 -0.23 -2.10
CA GLU A 45 -5.35 -0.47 -3.34
C GLU A 45 -4.49 -0.24 -4.58
N TRP A 46 -4.85 -0.87 -5.69
CA TRP A 46 -4.06 -0.77 -6.93
C TRP A 46 -4.00 0.64 -7.48
N ASP A 47 -5.12 1.37 -7.51
CA ASP A 47 -5.14 2.76 -8.00
C ASP A 47 -4.19 3.66 -7.22
N THR A 48 -4.18 3.56 -5.88
CA THR A 48 -3.24 4.32 -5.04
C THR A 48 -1.80 3.79 -5.19
N ALA A 49 -1.61 2.49 -5.40
CA ALA A 49 -0.28 1.92 -5.63
C ALA A 49 0.37 2.45 -6.91
N PHE A 50 -0.38 2.50 -8.02
CA PHE A 50 0.11 3.06 -9.28
C PHE A 50 0.32 4.57 -9.19
N GLN A 51 -0.58 5.29 -8.51
CA GLN A 51 -0.34 6.70 -8.20
C GLN A 51 0.97 6.90 -7.42
N ILE A 52 1.27 6.04 -6.44
CA ILE A 52 2.53 6.08 -5.70
C ILE A 52 3.72 5.75 -6.62
N ALA A 53 3.56 4.78 -7.53
CA ALA A 53 4.58 4.42 -8.51
C ALA A 53 4.96 5.63 -9.38
N ASP A 54 3.96 6.31 -9.95
CA ASP A 54 4.14 7.54 -10.73
C ASP A 54 4.84 8.63 -9.91
N MET A 55 4.38 8.86 -8.68
CA MET A 55 4.96 9.85 -7.78
C MET A 55 6.42 9.54 -7.44
N LEU A 56 6.78 8.27 -7.30
CA LEU A 56 8.13 7.81 -6.97
C LEU A 56 9.01 7.59 -8.19
N GLU A 57 8.46 7.69 -9.41
CA GLU A 57 9.14 7.33 -10.68
C GLU A 57 9.64 5.88 -10.65
N MET A 58 8.79 4.97 -10.18
CA MET A 58 9.07 3.54 -10.10
C MET A 58 8.35 2.78 -11.20
N GLU A 59 8.96 1.71 -11.69
CA GLU A 59 8.30 0.80 -12.62
C GLU A 59 7.14 0.05 -11.95
N ASP A 60 5.98 0.04 -12.63
CA ASP A 60 4.75 -0.63 -12.16
C ASP A 60 4.99 -2.09 -11.77
N GLN A 61 5.79 -2.82 -12.56
CA GLN A 61 6.09 -4.23 -12.30
C GLN A 61 6.74 -4.43 -10.92
N LYS A 62 7.65 -3.54 -10.53
CA LYS A 62 8.34 -3.59 -9.24
C LYS A 62 7.36 -3.34 -8.10
N VAL A 63 6.48 -2.36 -8.25
CA VAL A 63 5.46 -2.01 -7.25
C VAL A 63 4.46 -3.16 -7.08
N VAL A 64 3.95 -3.71 -8.18
CA VAL A 64 3.03 -4.84 -8.17
C VAL A 64 3.66 -6.04 -7.48
N HIS A 65 4.87 -6.44 -7.91
CA HIS A 65 5.55 -7.59 -7.34
C HIS A 65 5.78 -7.45 -5.83
N GLY A 66 6.19 -6.28 -5.35
CA GLY A 66 6.36 -6.03 -3.92
C GLY A 66 5.05 -6.10 -3.13
N LEU A 67 3.95 -5.58 -3.68
CA LEU A 67 2.64 -5.56 -3.02
C LEU A 67 1.92 -6.92 -3.03
N LEU A 68 2.24 -7.82 -3.96
CA LEU A 68 1.61 -9.14 -4.01
C LEU A 68 1.81 -9.87 -2.69
N LYS A 69 3.03 -9.86 -2.13
CA LYS A 69 3.32 -10.51 -0.84
C LYS A 69 2.37 -10.01 0.27
N ASP A 70 2.27 -8.69 0.42
CA ASP A 70 1.40 -8.06 1.42
C ASP A 70 -0.09 -8.42 1.22
N LYS A 71 -0.54 -8.53 -0.04
CA LYS A 71 -1.92 -8.89 -0.39
C LYS A 71 -2.21 -10.38 -0.18
N TYR A 72 -1.26 -11.27 -0.46
CA TYR A 72 -1.40 -12.71 -0.29
C TYR A 72 -1.33 -13.18 1.16
N GLU A 73 -0.77 -12.38 2.08
CA GLU A 73 -0.81 -12.64 3.52
C GLU A 73 -2.19 -12.36 4.14
N ASN A 74 -3.16 -11.81 3.39
CA ASN A 74 -4.51 -11.54 3.88
C ASN A 74 -5.25 -12.83 4.23
N PRO A 75 -5.62 -13.07 5.50
CA PRO A 75 -6.26 -14.32 5.92
C PRO A 75 -7.58 -14.62 5.20
N ARG A 76 -8.34 -13.58 4.82
CA ARG A 76 -9.58 -13.76 4.04
C ARG A 76 -9.28 -14.23 2.63
N LEU A 77 -8.25 -13.69 2.00
CA LEU A 77 -7.83 -14.08 0.66
C LEU A 77 -7.27 -15.49 0.66
N ILE A 78 -6.39 -15.81 1.62
CA ILE A 78 -5.89 -17.18 1.83
C ILE A 78 -7.06 -18.15 2.00
N LYS A 79 -8.00 -17.85 2.90
CA LYS A 79 -9.19 -18.69 3.12
C LYS A 79 -9.99 -18.86 1.84
N ALA A 80 -10.23 -17.79 1.07
CA ALA A 80 -11.00 -17.86 -0.18
C ALA A 80 -10.30 -18.74 -1.23
N LEU A 81 -8.97 -18.68 -1.32
CA LEU A 81 -8.17 -19.47 -2.27
C LEU A 81 -8.03 -20.93 -1.85
N THR A 82 -7.90 -21.22 -0.54
CA THR A 82 -7.71 -22.60 -0.05
C THR A 82 -9.02 -23.37 0.14
N SER A 83 -10.15 -22.67 0.30
CA SER A 83 -11.48 -23.29 0.45
C SER A 83 -12.03 -23.89 -0.85
N GLN A 84 -11.30 -23.83 -1.97
CA GLN A 84 -11.67 -24.46 -3.25
C GLN A 84 -11.09 -25.86 -3.45
N THR A 85 -10.68 -26.56 -2.38
CA THR A 85 -10.33 -27.98 -2.52
C THR A 85 -11.62 -28.80 -2.62
N ILE A 86 -11.94 -29.25 -3.84
CA ILE A 86 -12.92 -30.31 -4.14
C ILE A 86 -12.41 -31.63 -3.54
#